data_AF-A0A1F8C1M2-F1
#
_entry.id   AF-A0A1F8C1M2-F1
#
_cell.length_a   1.000
_cell.length_b   1.000
_cell.length_c   1.000
_cell.angle_alpha   90.00
_cell.angle_beta   90.00
_cell.angle_gamma   90.00
#
_symmetry.space_group_name_H-M   'P 1'
#
loop_
_entity.id
_entity.type
_entity.pdbx_description
1 polymer ?
#
loop_
_entity_poly.entity_id
_entity_poly.type
_entity_poly.pdbx_seq_one_letter_code
_entity_poly.pdbx_strand_id
1 'polypeptide(L)'
;MPKSARYLIGARIENKFLDLLEFSYVAYFSPKETKIQKITECIVCLDALKFLVSIAWEAKFISHKQYERTAVKLDEVGRMFGGWKKNRT
;
A
#
# COMPACT_ATOMS: atom_id res chain seq x y z
N MET A 1 -2.90 -16.81 -10.50
CA MET A 1 -3.01 -17.36 -9.13
C MET A 1 -3.92 -18.58 -9.09
N PRO A 2 -3.47 -19.71 -8.50
CA PRO A 2 -4.32 -20.85 -8.12
C PRO A 2 -5.47 -20.44 -7.21
N LYS A 3 -6.55 -21.22 -7.19
CA LYS A 3 -7.79 -20.89 -6.48
C LYS A 3 -7.56 -20.70 -4.96
N SER A 4 -6.79 -21.58 -4.31
CA SER A 4 -6.44 -21.49 -2.89
C SER A 4 -5.63 -20.24 -2.53
N ALA A 5 -4.62 -19.90 -3.33
CA ALA A 5 -3.80 -18.70 -3.13
C ALA A 5 -4.59 -17.40 -3.31
N ARG A 6 -5.59 -17.40 -4.20
CA ARG A 6 -6.48 -16.24 -4.42
C ARG A 6 -7.29 -15.90 -3.17
N TYR A 7 -7.83 -16.92 -2.48
CA TYR A 7 -8.61 -16.74 -1.25
C TYR A 7 -7.75 -16.41 -0.03
N LEU A 8 -6.43 -16.63 -0.09
CA LEU A 8 -5.54 -16.39 1.05
C LEU A 8 -4.80 -15.05 0.93
N ILE A 9 -3.76 -14.99 0.09
CA ILE A 9 -2.92 -13.81 -0.05
C ILE A 9 -3.52 -12.78 -1.00
N GLY A 10 -4.25 -13.24 -2.04
CA GLY A 10 -4.94 -12.35 -2.98
C GLY A 10 -5.96 -11.45 -2.26
N ALA A 11 -6.84 -12.05 -1.46
CA ALA A 11 -7.82 -11.32 -0.65
C ALA A 11 -7.16 -10.35 0.35
N ARG A 12 -6.06 -10.75 1.00
CA ARG A 12 -5.31 -9.85 1.91
C ARG A 12 -4.70 -8.65 1.19
N ILE A 13 -4.15 -8.86 -0.01
CA ILE A 13 -3.62 -7.78 -0.86
C ILE A 13 -4.75 -6.83 -1.26
N GLU A 14 -5.89 -7.36 -1.73
CA GLU A 14 -7.05 -6.57 -2.13
C GLU A 14 -7.56 -5.71 -0.96
N ASN A 15 -7.76 -6.31 0.21
CA ASN A 15 -8.17 -5.58 1.41
C ASN A 15 -7.15 -4.50 1.80
N LYS A 16 -5.84 -4.77 1.68
CA LYS A 16 -4.81 -3.76 1.99
C LYS A 16 -4.79 -2.61 0.98
N PHE A 17 -5.14 -2.84 -0.27
CA PHE A 17 -5.35 -1.75 -1.23
C PHE A 17 -6.53 -0.86 -0.82
N LEU A 18 -7.65 -1.46 -0.37
CA LEU A 18 -8.82 -0.74 0.11
C LEU A 18 -8.52 0.05 1.40
N ASP A 19 -7.87 -0.60 2.37
CA ASP A 19 -7.41 0.06 3.61
C ASP A 19 -6.52 1.27 3.29
N LEU A 20 -5.58 1.12 2.34
CA LEU A 20 -4.68 2.21 1.96
C LEU A 20 -5.44 3.38 1.32
N LEU A 21 -6.45 3.09 0.48
CA LEU A 21 -7.32 4.11 -0.10
C LEU A 21 -8.08 4.86 1.00
N GLU A 22 -8.71 4.14 1.92
CA GLU A 22 -9.46 4.71 3.04
C GLU A 22 -8.57 5.56 3.94
N PHE A 23 -7.41 5.03 4.35
CA PHE A 23 -6.45 5.78 5.17
C PHE A 23 -5.94 7.04 4.46
N SER A 24 -5.73 6.96 3.14
CA SER A 24 -5.32 8.13 2.35
C SER A 24 -6.37 9.22 2.37
N TYR A 25 -7.65 8.87 2.25
CA TYR A 25 -8.75 9.81 2.37
C TYR A 25 -8.85 10.42 3.77
N VAL A 26 -8.75 9.60 4.81
CA VAL A 26 -8.74 10.08 6.20
C VAL A 26 -7.59 11.05 6.42
N ALA A 27 -6.37 10.71 5.97
CA ALA A 27 -5.20 11.57 6.09
C ALA A 27 -5.34 12.89 5.31
N TYR A 28 -5.96 12.85 4.12
CA TYR A 28 -6.17 14.04 3.29
C TYR A 28 -7.09 15.06 3.99
N PHE A 29 -8.17 14.60 4.61
CA PHE A 29 -9.16 15.44 5.29
C PHE A 29 -8.87 15.69 6.78
N SER A 30 -7.79 15.12 7.32
CA SER A 30 -7.45 15.29 8.74
C SER A 30 -6.91 16.69 9.05
N PRO A 31 -7.26 17.26 10.22
CA PRO A 31 -6.63 18.47 10.74
C PRO A 31 -5.11 18.33 10.87
N LYS A 32 -4.37 19.44 10.83
CA LYS A 32 -2.90 19.44 10.83
C LYS A 32 -2.31 18.69 12.02
N GLU A 33 -2.98 18.78 13.17
CA GLU A 33 -2.58 18.19 14.45
C GLU A 33 -2.53 16.66 14.38
N THR A 34 -3.46 16.04 13.65
CA THR A 34 -3.56 14.57 13.51
C THR A 34 -3.04 14.06 12.17
N LYS A 35 -2.83 14.94 11.19
CA LYS A 35 -2.43 14.60 9.82
C LYS A 35 -1.15 13.79 9.75
N ILE A 36 -0.12 14.11 10.55
CA ILE A 36 1.15 13.36 10.56
C ILE A 36 0.93 11.91 11.04
N GLN A 37 0.08 11.71 12.04
CA GLN A 37 -0.27 10.38 12.53
C GLN A 37 -1.01 9.59 11.44
N LYS A 38 -1.98 10.22 10.77
CA LYS A 38 -2.74 9.58 9.68
C LYS A 38 -1.91 9.25 8.45
N ILE A 39 -0.97 10.12 8.07
CA ILE A 39 0.01 9.81 7.02
C ILE A 39 0.90 8.64 7.44
N THR A 40 1.28 8.56 8.71
CA THR A 40 2.08 7.44 9.22
C THR A 40 1.30 6.11 9.14
N GLU A 41 0.00 6.11 9.43
CA GLU A 41 -0.88 4.94 9.22
C GLU A 41 -0.90 4.50 7.75
N CYS A 42 -0.96 5.46 6.80
CA CYS A 42 -0.87 5.17 5.36
C CYS A 42 0.47 4.50 4.99
N ILE A 43 1.59 5.02 5.50
CA ILE A 43 2.93 4.49 5.24
C ILE A 43 3.04 3.04 5.74
N VAL A 44 2.60 2.76 6.97
CA VAL A 44 2.62 1.41 7.53
C VAL A 44 1.77 0.44 6.69
N CYS A 45 0.59 0.88 6.26
CA CYS A 45 -0.27 0.08 5.40
C CYS A 45 0.36 -0.20 4.02
N LEU A 46 1.01 0.82 3.43
CA LEU A 46 1.73 0.69 2.17
C LEU A 46 2.91 -0.29 2.29
N ASP A 47 3.69 -0.23 3.37
CA ASP A 47 4.83 -1.12 3.57
C ASP A 47 4.38 -2.58 3.72
N ALA A 48 3.30 -2.82 4.46
CA ALA A 48 2.67 -4.13 4.54
C ALA A 48 2.18 -4.62 3.16
N LEU A 49 1.58 -3.74 2.36
CA LEU A 49 1.12 -4.05 1.02
C LEU A 49 2.29 -4.41 0.08
N LYS A 50 3.40 -3.66 0.11
CA LYS A 50 4.62 -3.97 -0.66
C LYS A 50 5.16 -5.35 -0.32
N PHE A 51 5.20 -5.69 0.97
CA PHE A 51 5.65 -7.00 1.44
C PHE A 51 4.73 -8.14 0.98
N LEU A 52 3.41 -7.96 1.06
CA LEU A 52 2.47 -8.97 0.56
C LEU A 52 2.61 -9.18 -0.96
N VAL A 53 2.83 -8.11 -1.72
CA VAL A 53 3.07 -8.17 -3.16
C VAL A 53 4.39 -8.87 -3.49
N SER A 54 5.45 -8.67 -2.71
CA SER A 54 6.72 -9.40 -2.89
C SER A 54 6.56 -10.89 -2.61
N ILE A 55 5.85 -11.27 -1.53
CA ILE A 55 5.54 -12.68 -1.25
C ILE A 55 4.74 -13.31 -2.41
N ALA A 56 3.74 -12.61 -2.94
CA ALA A 56 2.96 -13.12 -4.07
C ALA A 56 3.82 -13.35 -5.32
N TRP A 57 4.85 -12.52 -5.53
CA TRP A 57 5.81 -12.69 -6.61
C TRP A 57 6.78 -13.86 -6.36
N GLU A 58 7.37 -13.95 -5.17
CA GLU A 58 8.26 -15.05 -4.78
C GLU A 58 7.57 -16.42 -4.86
N ALA A 59 6.30 -16.48 -4.46
CA ALA A 59 5.44 -17.65 -4.59
C ALA A 59 4.98 -17.94 -6.03
N LYS A 60 5.45 -17.15 -7.02
CA LYS A 60 5.11 -17.26 -8.46
C LYS A 60 3.60 -17.14 -8.73
N PHE A 61 2.86 -16.45 -7.85
CA PHE A 61 1.42 -16.23 -8.05
C PHE A 61 1.13 -15.11 -9.06
N ILE A 62 2.07 -14.18 -9.19
CA ILE A 62 2.11 -13.13 -10.21
C ILE A 62 3.41 -13.21 -11.01
N SER A 63 3.38 -12.76 -12.26
CA SER A 63 4.57 -12.68 -13.11
C SER A 63 5.51 -11.55 -12.65
N HIS A 64 6.79 -11.65 -13.01
CA HIS A 64 7.77 -10.60 -12.73
C HIS A 64 7.36 -9.23 -13.30
N LYS A 65 6.79 -9.20 -14.52
CA LYS A 65 6.26 -7.97 -15.14
C LYS A 65 5.09 -7.36 -14.37
N GLN A 66 4.23 -8.18 -13.76
CA GLN A 66 3.15 -7.68 -12.90
C GLN A 66 3.71 -7.12 -11.59
N TYR A 67 4.67 -7.80 -11.00
CA TYR A 67 5.36 -7.35 -9.79
C TYR A 67 6.05 -6.00 -10.02
N GLU A 68 6.89 -5.90 -11.05
CA GLU A 68 7.62 -4.66 -11.40
C GLU A 68 6.67 -3.47 -11.58
N ARG A 69 5.62 -3.63 -12.41
CA ARG A 69 4.63 -2.56 -12.63
C ARG A 69 3.92 -2.14 -11.35
N THR A 70 3.66 -3.08 -10.45
CA THR A 70 2.99 -2.80 -9.17
C THR A 70 3.95 -2.11 -8.21
N ALA A 71 5.19 -2.61 -8.11
CA ALA A 71 6.22 -2.07 -7.24
C ALA A 71 6.54 -0.61 -7.55
N VAL A 72 6.69 -0.26 -8.85
CA VAL A 72 6.94 1.13 -9.28
C VAL A 72 5.82 2.08 -8.79
N LYS A 73 4.55 1.67 -8.94
CA LYS A 73 3.40 2.46 -8.48
C LYS A 73 3.35 2.59 -6.96
N LEU A 74 3.62 1.50 -6.24
CA LEU A 74 3.66 1.53 -4.77
C LEU A 74 4.81 2.41 -4.25
N ASP A 75 5.92 2.49 -4.97
CA ASP A 75 7.03 3.39 -4.66
C ASP A 75 6.70 4.86 -4.94
N GLU A 76 5.99 5.15 -6.03
CA GLU A 76 5.44 6.49 -6.30
C GLU A 76 4.54 6.96 -5.15
N VAL A 77 3.60 6.09 -4.73
CA VAL A 77 2.71 6.36 -3.59
C VAL A 77 3.51 6.61 -2.30
N GLY A 78 4.56 5.83 -2.05
CA GLY A 78 5.46 6.05 -0.91
C GLY A 78 6.15 7.41 -0.93
N ARG A 79 6.62 7.86 -2.11
CA ARG A 79 7.18 9.21 -2.27
C ARG A 79 6.14 10.30 -2.01
N MET A 80 4.89 10.09 -2.44
CA MET A 80 3.78 11.02 -2.17
C MET A 80 3.53 11.17 -0.66
N PHE A 81 3.38 10.06 0.08
CA PHE A 81 3.21 10.12 1.54
C PHE A 81 4.43 10.70 2.26
N GLY A 82 5.65 10.39 1.80
CA GLY A 82 6.86 11.01 2.30
C GLY A 82 6.87 12.53 2.09
N GLY A 83 6.40 13.00 0.94
CA GLY A 83 6.19 14.42 0.65
C GLY A 83 5.16 15.06 1.58
N TRP A 84 4.01 14.40 1.78
CA TRP A 84 2.97 14.89 2.71
C TRP A 84 3.46 14.96 4.15
N LYS A 85 4.26 13.98 4.60
CA LYS A 85 4.83 13.98 5.95
C LYS A 85 5.84 15.11 6.17
N LYS A 86 6.61 15.47 5.12
CA LYS A 86 7.57 16.59 5.17
C LYS A 86 6.88 17.95 5.09
N ASN A 87 5.80 18.04 4.32
CA ASN A 87 5.07 19.30 4.14
C ASN A 87 4.13 19.53 5.32
N ARG A 88 4.57 20.34 6.30
CA ARG A 88 3.82 20.68 7.54
C ARG A 88 2.65 21.66 7.31
N THR A 89 2.11 21.73 6.09
CA THR A 89 1.04 22.68 5.74
C THR A 89 -0.32 22.21 6.19
#